data_AF-A0A961FWS3-F1
#
_entry.id   AF-A0A961FWS3-F1
#
_cell.length_a   1.000
_cell.length_b   1.000
_cell.length_c   1.000
_cell.angle_alpha   90.00
_cell.angle_beta   90.00
_cell.angle_gamma   90.00
#
_symmetry.space_group_name_H-M   'P 1'
#
loop_
_entity.id
_entity.type
_entity.pdbx_description
1 polymer ?
#
loop_
_entity_poly.entity_id
_entity_poly.type
_entity_poly.pdbx_seq_one_letter_code
_entity_poly.pdbx_strand_id
1 'polypeptide(L)'
;MPEDDTRDHGLQPLDTLLTELGLDNHALVAAGAASQLTHKQVQKGRKGRQLTPHLRRKIADALNAACIARGMERRFKAADLFNYGPTQQG
;
A
#
# COMPACT_ATOMS: atom_id res chain seq x y z
N MET A 1 -14.86 -6.03 25.10
CA MET A 1 -15.33 -5.65 23.75
C MET A 1 -14.29 -6.07 22.72
N PRO A 2 -14.41 -7.24 22.11
CA PRO A 2 -14.04 -7.41 20.70
C PRO A 2 -15.23 -6.90 19.84
N GLU A 3 -15.24 -6.86 18.50
CA GLU A 3 -14.25 -7.22 17.47
C GLU A 3 -14.06 -6.02 16.53
N ASP A 4 -12.82 -5.72 16.10
CA ASP A 4 -12.53 -4.74 15.04
C ASP A 4 -12.07 -5.49 13.77
N ASP A 5 -12.93 -6.38 13.28
CA ASP A 5 -12.69 -7.18 12.07
C ASP A 5 -13.34 -6.58 10.81
N THR A 6 -14.24 -5.59 10.97
CA THR A 6 -14.93 -4.82 9.91
C THR A 6 -14.02 -3.92 9.05
N ARG A 7 -12.70 -4.17 9.07
CA ARG A 7 -11.66 -3.43 8.35
C ARG A 7 -10.86 -4.30 7.40
N ASP A 8 -11.26 -5.54 7.19
CA ASP A 8 -10.76 -6.35 6.08
C ASP A 8 -11.62 -6.11 4.84
N HIS A 9 -11.09 -5.36 3.88
CA HIS A 9 -11.76 -5.04 2.61
C HIS A 9 -11.46 -6.09 1.53
N GLY A 10 -11.05 -7.29 1.92
CA GLY A 10 -10.59 -8.35 1.02
C GLY A 10 -9.29 -8.01 0.30
N LEU A 11 -8.93 -8.82 -0.70
CA LEU A 11 -7.76 -8.59 -1.57
C LEU A 11 -7.82 -7.18 -2.19
N GLN A 12 -6.81 -6.37 -1.89
CA GLN A 12 -6.69 -5.03 -2.48
C GLN A 12 -6.05 -5.11 -3.86
N PRO A 13 -6.38 -4.20 -4.79
CA PRO A 13 -5.71 -4.13 -6.09
C PRO A 13 -4.20 -3.91 -5.94
N LEU A 14 -3.72 -3.35 -4.82
CA LEU A 14 -2.30 -3.32 -4.44
C LEU A 14 -1.63 -4.71 -4.41
N ASP A 15 -2.29 -5.75 -3.89
CA ASP A 15 -1.68 -7.09 -3.77
C ASP A 15 -1.48 -7.72 -5.15
N THR A 16 -2.49 -7.63 -6.00
CA THR A 16 -2.44 -8.01 -7.41
C THR A 16 -1.34 -7.22 -8.14
N LEU A 17 -1.34 -5.88 -8.03
CA LEU A 17 -0.32 -5.02 -8.65
C LEU A 17 1.10 -5.36 -8.20
N LEU A 18 1.33 -5.60 -6.90
CA LEU A 18 2.65 -6.01 -6.40
C LEU A 18 3.08 -7.37 -6.97
N THR A 19 2.13 -8.30 -7.12
CA THR A 19 2.39 -9.62 -7.70
C THR A 19 2.67 -9.54 -9.21
N GLU A 20 1.87 -8.78 -9.96
CA GLU A 20 2.07 -8.52 -11.41
C GLU A 20 3.38 -7.79 -11.70
N LEU A 21 3.75 -6.81 -10.87
CA LEU A 21 5.00 -6.05 -11.02
C LEU A 21 6.23 -6.80 -10.50
N GLY A 22 6.07 -8.02 -9.95
CA GLY A 22 7.16 -8.76 -9.31
C GLY A 22 7.84 -7.93 -8.21
N LEU A 23 7.05 -7.27 -7.37
CA LEU A 23 7.49 -6.40 -6.29
C LEU A 23 7.19 -7.02 -4.92
N ASP A 24 8.24 -7.55 -4.31
CA ASP A 24 8.18 -8.04 -2.94
C ASP A 24 7.92 -6.94 -1.90
N ASN A 25 7.43 -7.37 -0.74
CA ASN A 25 7.31 -6.53 0.46
C ASN A 25 8.65 -5.84 0.81
N HIS A 26 9.78 -6.51 0.53
CA HIS A 26 11.12 -5.94 0.73
C HIS A 26 11.44 -4.87 -0.32
N ALA A 27 11.15 -5.11 -1.60
CA ALA A 27 11.38 -4.13 -2.67
C ALA A 27 10.55 -2.85 -2.45
N LEU A 28 9.28 -3.00 -2.04
CA LEU A 28 8.43 -1.85 -1.71
C LEU A 28 8.89 -1.10 -0.46
N VAL A 29 9.37 -1.79 0.59
CA VAL A 29 9.96 -1.13 1.77
C VAL A 29 11.27 -0.42 1.42
N ALA A 30 12.12 -1.01 0.57
CA ALA A 30 13.37 -0.41 0.13
C ALA A 30 13.14 0.87 -0.70
N ALA A 31 12.23 0.83 -1.68
CA ALA A 31 11.82 2.01 -2.44
C ALA A 31 11.09 3.05 -1.55
N GLY A 32 10.29 2.57 -0.60
CA GLY A 32 9.59 3.37 0.41
C GLY A 32 10.43 3.79 1.62
N ALA A 33 11.75 3.60 1.59
CA ALA A 33 12.62 3.88 2.74
C ALA A 33 12.56 5.38 3.16
N ALA A 34 12.48 6.29 2.18
CA ALA A 34 12.28 7.72 2.41
C ALA A 34 10.97 8.03 3.18
N SER A 35 9.95 7.19 3.01
CA SER A 35 8.67 7.28 3.72
C SER A 35 8.66 6.56 5.08
N GLN A 36 9.78 5.96 5.54
CA GLN A 36 9.84 5.11 6.74
C GLN A 36 8.74 4.03 6.76
N LEU A 37 8.56 3.34 5.63
CA LEU A 37 7.58 2.27 5.49
C LEU A 37 8.12 0.98 6.12
N THR A 38 7.30 0.25 6.87
CA THR A 38 7.69 -1.03 7.51
C THR A 38 7.01 -2.22 6.86
N HIS A 39 7.63 -3.40 6.91
CA HIS A 39 7.06 -4.64 6.36
C HIS A 39 5.65 -4.95 6.92
N LYS A 40 5.41 -4.69 8.21
CA LYS A 40 4.08 -4.84 8.83
C LYS A 40 3.03 -3.91 8.22
N GLN A 41 3.39 -2.71 7.78
CA GLN A 41 2.47 -1.78 7.12
C GLN A 41 2.13 -2.23 5.70
N VAL A 42 3.12 -2.73 4.95
CA VAL A 42 2.89 -3.31 3.61
C VAL A 42 2.00 -4.56 3.70
N GLN A 43 2.31 -5.47 4.62
CA GLN A 43 1.49 -6.68 4.85
C GLN A 43 0.05 -6.35 5.25
N LYS A 44 -0.17 -5.30 6.05
CA LYS A 44 -1.53 -4.81 6.35
C LYS A 44 -2.25 -4.33 5.09
N GLY A 45 -1.59 -3.51 4.26
CA GLY A 45 -2.16 -3.00 3.00
C GLY A 45 -2.50 -4.10 2.00
N ARG A 46 -1.60 -5.09 1.83
CA ARG A 46 -1.82 -6.26 0.96
C ARG A 46 -3.02 -7.10 1.40
N LYS A 47 -3.15 -7.34 2.70
CA LYS A 47 -4.20 -8.21 3.26
C LYS A 47 -5.63 -7.63 3.24
N GLY A 48 -5.85 -6.38 2.83
CA GLY A 48 -7.19 -5.75 2.95
C GLY A 48 -7.37 -4.90 4.19
N ARG A 49 -6.39 -4.87 5.10
CA ARG A 49 -6.50 -4.15 6.38
C ARG A 49 -6.51 -2.64 6.16
N GLN A 50 -7.57 -1.98 6.58
CA GLN A 50 -7.76 -0.54 6.41
C GLN A 50 -6.60 0.30 6.97
N LEU A 51 -5.96 1.09 6.10
CA LEU A 51 -4.81 1.95 6.42
C LEU A 51 -5.21 3.43 6.51
N THR A 52 -4.52 4.18 7.38
CA THR A 52 -4.70 5.64 7.47
C THR A 52 -4.32 6.35 6.15
N PRO A 53 -4.94 7.51 5.82
CA PRO A 53 -4.61 8.25 4.59
C PRO A 53 -3.12 8.57 4.45
N HIS A 54 -2.43 8.92 5.54
CA HIS A 54 -0.99 9.15 5.55
C HIS A 54 -0.23 7.88 5.11
N LEU A 55 -0.58 6.71 5.64
CA LEU A 55 0.09 5.46 5.32
C LEU A 55 -0.21 4.97 3.89
N ARG A 56 -1.42 5.17 3.39
CA ARG A 56 -1.75 4.90 1.97
C ARG A 56 -0.95 5.78 1.02
N ARG A 57 -0.74 7.07 1.37
CA ARG A 57 0.13 7.97 0.61
C ARG A 57 1.58 7.50 0.61
N LYS A 58 2.11 7.05 1.76
CA LYS A 58 3.46 6.45 1.86
C LYS A 58 3.61 5.19 1.00
N ILE A 59 2.60 4.33 0.94
CA ILE A 59 2.62 3.13 0.07
C ILE A 59 2.56 3.50 -1.41
N ALA A 60 1.73 4.47 -1.80
CA ALA A 60 1.68 4.96 -3.17
C ALA A 60 3.03 5.58 -3.57
N ASP A 61 3.62 6.41 -2.72
CA ASP A 61 4.92 7.04 -2.92
C ASP A 61 6.04 5.98 -3.09
N ALA A 62 6.08 4.98 -2.20
CA ALA A 62 6.97 3.83 -2.29
C ALA A 62 6.81 3.03 -3.60
N LEU A 63 5.56 2.81 -4.05
CA LEU A 63 5.28 2.10 -5.29
C LEU A 63 5.71 2.92 -6.52
N ASN A 64 5.47 4.23 -6.51
CA ASN A 64 5.95 5.14 -7.56
C ASN A 64 7.49 5.14 -7.63
N ALA A 65 8.18 5.22 -6.48
CA ALA A 65 9.63 5.14 -6.41
C ALA A 65 10.16 3.79 -6.93
N ALA A 66 9.48 2.67 -6.61
CA ALA A 66 9.82 1.35 -7.15
C ALA A 66 9.59 1.25 -8.66
N CYS A 67 8.51 1.85 -9.18
CA CYS A 67 8.23 1.98 -10.61
C CYS A 67 9.36 2.72 -11.33
N ILE A 68 9.70 3.92 -10.84
CA ILE A 68 10.74 4.79 -11.40
C ILE A 68 12.10 4.08 -11.36
N ALA A 69 12.44 3.40 -10.27
CA ALA A 69 13.68 2.63 -10.15
C ALA A 69 13.76 1.43 -11.12
N ARG A 70 12.61 0.93 -11.62
CA ARG A 70 12.54 -0.08 -12.69
C ARG A 70 12.37 0.52 -14.09
N GLY A 71 12.47 1.84 -14.24
CA GLY A 71 12.29 2.53 -15.53
C GLY A 71 10.83 2.65 -16.00
N MET A 72 9.86 2.45 -15.11
CA MET A 72 8.43 2.59 -15.42
C MET A 72 7.96 4.02 -15.14
N GLU A 73 7.43 4.70 -16.17
CA GLU A 73 6.85 6.04 -16.05
C GLU A 73 5.43 6.06 -15.45
N ARG A 74 4.83 4.88 -15.24
CA ARG A 74 3.47 4.73 -14.71
C ARG A 74 3.42 5.21 -13.26
N ARG A 75 2.51 6.15 -12.97
CA ARG A 75 2.26 6.64 -11.61
C ARG A 75 0.95 6.10 -11.05
N PHE A 76 1.00 5.60 -9.81
CA PHE A 76 -0.14 5.08 -9.07
C PHE A 76 -0.52 6.02 -7.93
N LYS A 77 -1.80 6.31 -7.72
CA LYS A 77 -2.26 7.08 -6.55
C LYS A 77 -2.78 6.12 -5.48
N ALA A 78 -2.80 6.60 -4.24
CA ALA A 78 -3.40 5.87 -3.13
C ALA A 78 -4.88 5.49 -3.33
N ALA A 79 -5.61 6.18 -4.23
CA ALA A 79 -6.99 5.85 -4.57
C ALA A 79 -7.09 4.61 -5.48
N ASP A 80 -6.12 4.38 -6.37
CA ASP A 80 -6.11 3.22 -7.29
C ASP A 80 -5.63 1.94 -6.60
N LEU A 81 -4.89 2.07 -5.49
CA LEU A 81 -4.27 0.95 -4.77
C LEU A 81 -5.16 0.34 -3.68
N PHE A 82 -6.21 1.04 -3.25
CA PHE A 82 -7.08 0.62 -2.16
C PHE A 82 -8.54 0.86 -2.51
N ASN A 83 -9.36 -0.20 -2.42
CA ASN A 83 -10.78 -0.12 -2.76
C ASN A 83 -11.64 0.57 -1.67
N TYR A 84 -11.00 1.13 -0.64
CA TYR A 84 -11.65 1.79 0.49
C TYR A 84 -11.27 3.27 0.62
N GLY A 85 -12.28 4.10 0.85
CA GLY A 85 -12.15 5.54 1.01
C GLY A 85 -11.35 5.94 2.27
N PRO A 86 -10.98 7.23 2.39
CA PRO A 86 -10.46 7.74 3.64
C PRO A 86 -11.51 7.67 4.75
N THR A 87 -11.36 6.74 5.69
CA THR A 87 -11.89 6.99 7.04
C THR A 87 -11.26 8.28 7.55
N GLN A 88 -12.09 9.29 7.74
CA GLN A 88 -11.76 10.42 8.57
C GLN A 88 -11.41 9.88 9.95
N GLN A 89 -10.18 10.12 10.39
CA GLN A 89 -9.81 10.04 11.79
C GLN A 89 -10.08 11.44 12.34
N GLY A 90 -11.12 11.56 13.16
CA GLY A 90 -11.40 12.78 13.93
C GLY A 90 -10.43 12.96 15.08
#